data_AF-A0A9D2WQD5-F1
#
_entry.id   AF-A0A9D2WQD5-F1
#
_cell.length_a   1.000
_cell.length_b   1.000
_cell.length_c   1.000
_cell.angle_alpha   90.00
_cell.angle_beta   90.00
_cell.angle_gamma   90.00
#
_symmetry.space_group_name_H-M   'P 1'
#
loop_
_entity.id
_entity.type
_entity.pdbx_description
1 polymer ?
#
loop_
_entity_poly.entity_id
_entity_poly.type
_entity_poly.pdbx_seq_one_letter_code
_entity_poly.pdbx_strand_id
1 'polypeptide(L)'
;MTKGSGFFTGKRSVILITGMLCILILGGILLTNVIGDGNGRHDIGANTYSEYHPGDLFAHRSQYIGDAGNIGNLLSKLPLGEYKKGISLATEHKPYGLTVNYDISNAGTYTDLIDVTLHDNAVIIFALIKNVEQISFNIASDTAEANNQLKYQYTRTGVQQSYQQDPWEYSRDIKVFSDFLNQLAFKLLVFPEQYTPAMSSTPGIRIAAEYRNPVGKVRYAADNGVLFKWDSSTGQLSGGAKTVELSYGNSVYWSPVSKDGQINGAENTKVTVTIFDPQGNNAGEKLVTIRCADSMYQVQPAPGIVIGVQRQAAEPGNLEQAVSAAIKDQGKGYLDGECITEGHIILDTEERDGTVKAYTVASVGWFGFENGVFTKISGSGAIPTVMTFSRNEQGIYSICEYKEPVDGAGYTDSVKKMFPAKLHAQVLASEKYYADLIRQQEEQAAKYLTGIGRSAEVNAGHVAKQLVYINVEASNKLFSELTKYDSFLNSCPYWIGSREQIEDGVRYIYETSQSKTSDGHDLVVFKKTRADGTVVKEAKYKIMGSEPRLISNL
;
A
#
# COMPACT_ATOMS: atom_id res chain seq x y z
N MET A 1 -0.71 61.49 -54.04
CA MET A 1 -1.22 62.44 -53.02
C MET A 1 -2.71 62.14 -52.85
N THR A 2 -3.08 61.40 -51.80
CA THR A 2 -3.71 61.92 -50.55
C THR A 2 -4.98 62.73 -50.85
N LYS A 3 -6.18 62.47 -50.34
CA LYS A 3 -6.67 62.03 -49.01
C LYS A 3 -8.20 61.82 -49.19
N GLY A 4 -8.87 60.77 -48.71
CA GLY A 4 -9.33 60.56 -47.32
C GLY A 4 -10.03 61.80 -46.73
N SER A 5 -11.26 61.83 -46.24
CA SER A 5 -12.30 60.85 -45.92
C SER A 5 -13.47 61.68 -45.39
N GLY A 6 -14.68 61.45 -45.87
CA GLY A 6 -15.89 62.00 -45.26
C GLY A 6 -16.99 60.98 -45.46
N PHE A 7 -17.51 60.40 -44.36
CA PHE A 7 -18.91 59.94 -44.22
C PHE A 7 -19.08 59.18 -42.89
N PHE A 8 -19.16 59.86 -41.75
CA PHE A 8 -19.75 59.24 -40.54
C PHE A 8 -20.40 60.28 -39.63
N THR A 9 -21.55 60.78 -40.05
CA THR A 9 -22.53 61.45 -39.19
C THR A 9 -23.92 60.92 -39.58
N GLY A 10 -24.30 59.77 -39.03
CA GLY A 10 -25.60 59.16 -39.30
C GLY A 10 -25.85 57.74 -38.76
N LYS A 11 -24.84 57.04 -38.22
CA LYS A 11 -24.97 55.63 -37.76
C LYS A 11 -24.63 55.41 -36.28
N ARG A 12 -24.98 56.33 -35.38
CA ARG A 12 -24.87 56.08 -33.91
C ARG A 12 -26.12 55.41 -33.32
N SER A 13 -27.31 55.65 -33.87
CA SER A 13 -28.55 55.08 -33.33
C SER A 13 -28.80 53.62 -33.75
N VAL A 14 -28.23 53.16 -34.87
CA VAL A 14 -28.43 51.79 -35.36
C VAL A 14 -27.57 50.77 -34.61
N ILE A 15 -26.39 51.16 -34.11
CA ILE A 15 -25.48 50.23 -33.40
C ILE A 15 -25.94 49.98 -31.95
N LEU A 16 -26.63 50.95 -31.33
CA LEU A 16 -27.17 50.80 -29.98
C LEU A 16 -28.42 49.90 -29.93
N ILE A 17 -29.27 49.92 -30.97
CA ILE A 17 -30.50 49.11 -31.03
C ILE A 17 -30.17 47.63 -31.26
N THR A 18 -29.15 47.31 -32.06
CA THR A 18 -28.74 45.91 -32.30
C THR A 18 -28.03 45.29 -31.09
N GLY A 19 -27.31 46.09 -30.29
CA GLY A 19 -26.67 45.63 -29.05
C GLY A 19 -27.65 45.31 -27.92
N MET A 20 -28.76 46.05 -27.82
CA MET A 20 -29.78 45.84 -26.77
C MET A 20 -30.70 44.64 -27.05
N LEU A 21 -30.90 44.29 -28.32
CA LEU A 21 -31.70 43.13 -28.73
C LEU A 21 -30.99 41.79 -28.43
N CYS A 22 -29.65 41.73 -28.51
CA CYS A 22 -28.89 40.53 -28.17
C CYS A 22 -28.86 40.24 -26.66
N ILE A 23 -28.89 41.27 -25.81
CA ILE A 23 -28.89 41.10 -24.34
C ILE A 23 -30.26 40.64 -23.82
N LEU A 24 -31.36 41.05 -24.46
CA LEU A 24 -32.72 40.61 -24.11
C LEU A 24 -33.03 39.17 -24.55
N ILE A 25 -32.44 38.69 -25.65
CA ILE A 25 -32.60 37.30 -26.10
C ILE A 25 -31.75 36.33 -25.24
N LEU A 26 -30.58 36.77 -24.74
CA LEU A 26 -29.75 35.98 -23.81
C LEU A 26 -30.27 35.99 -22.35
N GLY A 27 -31.01 37.03 -21.94
CA GLY A 27 -31.63 37.10 -20.61
C GLY A 27 -32.89 36.24 -20.42
N GLY A 28 -33.60 35.92 -21.52
CA GLY A 28 -34.87 35.17 -21.48
C GLY A 28 -34.76 33.64 -21.35
N ILE A 29 -33.56 33.06 -21.55
CA ILE A 29 -33.34 31.61 -21.49
C ILE A 29 -32.86 31.16 -20.09
N LEU A 30 -32.49 32.09 -19.19
CA LEU A 30 -31.87 31.76 -17.90
C LEU A 30 -32.72 32.05 -16.65
N LEU A 31 -34.00 32.45 -16.78
CA LEU A 31 -34.86 32.74 -15.63
C LEU A 31 -36.30 32.26 -15.83
N THR A 32 -36.53 30.95 -15.79
CA THR A 32 -37.84 30.41 -15.39
C THR A 32 -37.64 29.21 -14.45
N ASN A 33 -37.48 29.50 -13.16
CA ASN A 33 -37.94 28.59 -12.11
C ASN A 33 -39.40 28.92 -11.83
N VAL A 34 -40.33 28.02 -12.18
CA VAL A 34 -41.66 27.97 -11.57
C VAL A 34 -41.99 26.52 -11.21
N ILE A 35 -42.38 26.41 -9.94
CA ILE A 35 -42.72 25.26 -9.09
C ILE A 35 -44.04 24.62 -9.55
N GLY A 36 -44.16 23.29 -9.43
CA GLY A 36 -45.41 22.54 -9.66
C GLY A 36 -45.32 21.03 -9.40
N ASP A 37 -45.65 20.66 -8.17
CA ASP A 37 -45.98 19.37 -7.52
C ASP A 37 -46.45 18.14 -8.36
N GLY A 38 -46.13 16.93 -7.85
CA GLY A 38 -47.01 15.74 -7.99
C GLY A 38 -46.62 14.59 -8.93
N ASN A 39 -45.90 13.59 -8.38
CA ASN A 39 -46.00 12.14 -8.63
C ASN A 39 -45.87 11.58 -10.08
N GLY A 40 -44.66 11.09 -10.38
CA GLY A 40 -44.42 9.99 -11.31
C GLY A 40 -43.34 9.08 -10.75
N ARG A 41 -43.75 8.01 -10.05
CA ARG A 41 -42.87 6.92 -9.61
C ARG A 41 -42.07 6.38 -10.81
N HIS A 42 -40.76 6.59 -10.78
CA HIS A 42 -39.82 5.55 -11.19
C HIS A 42 -38.93 5.28 -9.98
N ASP A 43 -39.26 4.22 -9.26
CA ASP A 43 -38.38 3.63 -8.25
C ASP A 43 -37.06 3.23 -8.93
N ILE A 44 -36.03 4.05 -8.77
CA ILE A 44 -34.64 3.58 -8.80
C ILE A 44 -34.15 3.71 -7.36
N GLY A 45 -34.43 2.66 -6.60
CA GLY A 45 -33.87 2.48 -5.27
C GLY A 45 -32.36 2.19 -5.36
N ALA A 46 -31.69 2.61 -4.28
CA ALA A 46 -30.30 2.37 -3.89
C ALA A 46 -29.26 3.40 -4.38
N ASN A 47 -28.82 4.22 -3.42
CA ASN A 47 -27.60 5.03 -3.42
C ASN A 47 -26.43 4.28 -4.06
N THR A 48 -26.00 4.69 -5.26
CA THR A 48 -24.68 4.35 -5.80
C THR A 48 -23.79 5.58 -5.68
N TYR A 49 -23.00 5.62 -4.60
CA TYR A 49 -21.80 6.47 -4.53
C TYR A 49 -20.70 5.86 -5.41
N SER A 50 -20.92 5.74 -6.73
CA SER A 50 -19.85 5.43 -7.69
C SER A 50 -19.36 6.74 -8.30
N GLU A 51 -18.05 6.97 -8.26
CA GLU A 51 -17.36 8.08 -8.97
C GLU A 51 -17.69 8.09 -10.48
N TYR A 52 -18.13 6.95 -11.00
CA TYR A 52 -18.61 6.79 -12.37
C TYR A 52 -20.09 7.08 -12.49
N HIS A 53 -20.45 7.87 -13.50
CA HIS A 53 -21.82 8.06 -13.97
C HIS A 53 -22.04 7.17 -15.22
N PRO A 54 -22.71 6.01 -15.10
CA PRO A 54 -22.78 5.01 -16.18
C PRO A 54 -23.33 5.58 -17.48
N GLY A 55 -24.37 6.42 -17.42
CA GLY A 55 -24.98 7.05 -18.59
C GLY A 55 -24.01 7.95 -19.34
N ASP A 56 -23.23 8.74 -18.62
CA ASP A 56 -22.30 9.72 -19.20
C ASP A 56 -21.12 9.03 -19.90
N LEU A 57 -20.67 7.90 -19.37
CA LEU A 57 -19.60 7.09 -19.95
C LEU A 57 -20.12 6.25 -21.13
N PHE A 58 -21.29 5.63 -20.97
CA PHE A 58 -21.90 4.77 -21.99
C PHE A 58 -22.23 5.53 -23.29
N ALA A 59 -22.55 6.83 -23.18
CA ALA A 59 -22.77 7.70 -24.33
C ALA A 59 -21.57 7.76 -25.30
N HIS A 60 -20.37 7.38 -24.84
CA HIS A 60 -19.14 7.37 -25.64
C HIS A 60 -18.79 6.00 -26.23
N ARG A 61 -19.67 5.00 -26.08
CA ARG A 61 -19.43 3.66 -26.61
C ARG A 61 -19.28 3.68 -28.14
N SER A 62 -18.17 3.16 -28.65
CA SER A 62 -17.84 3.18 -30.08
C SER A 62 -17.16 1.90 -30.54
N GLN A 63 -17.40 1.49 -31.79
CA GLN A 63 -16.67 0.39 -32.40
C GLN A 63 -15.23 0.77 -32.79
N TYR A 64 -14.95 2.07 -32.92
CA TYR A 64 -13.71 2.59 -33.48
C TYR A 64 -13.09 3.67 -32.59
N ILE A 65 -11.78 3.55 -32.35
CA ILE A 65 -10.96 4.49 -31.59
C ILE A 65 -10.76 5.84 -32.33
N GLY A 66 -10.98 5.91 -33.64
CA GLY A 66 -10.58 7.04 -34.48
C GLY A 66 -11.31 8.37 -34.26
N ASP A 67 -12.31 8.44 -33.39
CA ASP A 67 -12.97 9.69 -33.01
C ASP A 67 -12.28 10.30 -31.77
N ALA A 68 -11.24 11.12 -32.02
CA ALA A 68 -10.51 11.80 -30.96
C ALA A 68 -11.39 12.71 -30.08
N GLY A 69 -12.46 13.28 -30.63
CA GLY A 69 -13.39 14.12 -29.87
C GLY A 69 -14.19 13.29 -28.87
N ASN A 70 -14.73 12.16 -29.32
CA ASN A 70 -15.43 11.20 -28.47
C ASN A 70 -14.51 10.65 -27.36
N ILE A 71 -13.28 10.25 -27.69
CA ILE A 71 -12.30 9.74 -26.72
C ILE A 71 -11.88 10.82 -25.73
N GLY A 72 -11.64 12.05 -26.19
CA GLY A 72 -11.35 13.19 -25.32
C GLY A 72 -12.45 13.40 -24.28
N ASN A 73 -13.71 13.37 -24.71
CA ASN A 73 -14.88 13.55 -23.84
C ASN A 73 -15.09 12.38 -22.86
N LEU A 74 -14.84 11.14 -23.28
CA LEU A 74 -14.85 9.97 -22.40
C LEU A 74 -13.81 10.12 -21.28
N LEU A 75 -12.57 10.43 -21.64
CA LEU A 75 -11.47 10.58 -20.68
C LEU A 75 -11.70 11.72 -19.69
N SER A 76 -12.39 12.80 -20.08
CA SER A 76 -12.74 13.90 -19.17
C SER A 76 -13.76 13.50 -18.09
N LYS A 77 -14.48 12.38 -18.28
CA LYS A 77 -15.46 11.85 -17.34
C LYS A 77 -14.93 10.70 -16.48
N LEU A 78 -13.72 10.23 -16.77
CA LEU A 78 -13.03 9.23 -15.99
C LEU A 78 -12.23 9.91 -14.87
N PRO A 79 -11.95 9.20 -13.75
CA PRO A 79 -10.98 9.62 -12.76
C PRO A 79 -9.68 10.09 -13.40
N LEU A 80 -9.08 11.15 -12.84
CA LEU A 80 -7.93 11.89 -13.38
C LEU A 80 -8.19 12.71 -14.66
N GLY A 81 -9.42 12.73 -15.17
CA GLY A 81 -9.78 13.45 -16.40
C GLY A 81 -9.44 14.96 -16.38
N GLU A 82 -9.45 15.58 -15.21
CA GLU A 82 -9.09 16.99 -14.99
C GLU A 82 -7.59 17.29 -15.19
N TYR A 83 -6.73 16.28 -15.01
CA TYR A 83 -5.28 16.40 -15.16
C TYR A 83 -4.80 16.09 -16.58
N LYS A 84 -5.72 15.71 -17.49
CA LYS A 84 -5.40 15.34 -18.87
C LYS A 84 -4.90 16.55 -19.65
N LYS A 85 -3.69 16.45 -20.22
CA LYS A 85 -3.08 17.47 -21.07
C LYS A 85 -3.24 17.19 -22.57
N GLY A 86 -3.38 15.93 -22.97
CA GLY A 86 -3.57 15.60 -24.38
C GLY A 86 -3.70 14.10 -24.63
N ILE A 87 -4.08 13.76 -25.86
CA ILE A 87 -4.20 12.38 -26.34
C ILE A 87 -3.54 12.21 -27.71
N SER A 88 -3.12 10.99 -28.01
CA SER A 88 -2.68 10.56 -29.34
C SER A 88 -3.31 9.21 -29.67
N LEU A 89 -3.74 9.04 -30.92
CA LEU A 89 -4.39 7.82 -31.39
C LEU A 89 -3.52 7.15 -32.45
N ALA A 90 -3.25 5.86 -32.29
CA ALA A 90 -2.62 5.04 -33.31
C ALA A 90 -3.70 4.30 -34.09
N THR A 91 -4.04 4.79 -35.28
CA THR A 91 -5.16 4.28 -36.10
C THR A 91 -4.76 3.79 -37.49
N GLU A 92 -3.50 3.98 -37.89
CA GLU A 92 -3.02 3.63 -39.22
C GLU A 92 -2.80 2.12 -39.38
N HIS A 93 -2.18 1.51 -38.36
CA HIS A 93 -1.86 0.08 -38.33
C HIS A 93 -2.17 -0.51 -36.96
N LYS A 94 -2.41 -1.82 -36.94
CA LYS A 94 -2.50 -2.56 -35.68
C LYS A 94 -1.12 -2.66 -35.00
N PRO A 95 -1.06 -2.67 -33.66
CA PRO A 95 -2.20 -2.58 -32.75
C PRO A 95 -2.78 -1.16 -32.68
N TYR A 96 -4.12 -1.05 -32.71
CA TYR A 96 -4.76 0.25 -32.54
C TYR A 96 -4.60 0.75 -31.10
N GLY A 97 -4.18 2.00 -30.94
CA GLY A 97 -3.66 2.50 -29.67
C GLY A 97 -4.25 3.84 -29.22
N LEU A 98 -4.29 4.03 -27.91
CA LEU A 98 -4.56 5.31 -27.25
C LEU A 98 -3.39 5.66 -26.34
N THR A 99 -2.84 6.86 -26.49
CA THR A 99 -1.89 7.45 -25.53
C THR A 99 -2.54 8.66 -24.88
N VAL A 100 -2.48 8.76 -23.56
CA VAL A 100 -3.00 9.90 -22.80
C VAL A 100 -1.87 10.49 -21.94
N ASN A 101 -1.70 11.80 -22.00
CA ASN A 101 -0.71 12.51 -21.20
C ASN A 101 -1.42 13.22 -20.05
N TYR A 102 -1.01 12.96 -18.82
CA TYR A 102 -1.46 13.63 -17.61
C TYR A 102 -0.33 14.46 -16.99
N ASP A 103 -0.70 15.53 -16.31
CA ASP A 103 0.16 16.29 -15.42
C ASP A 103 -0.60 16.44 -14.10
N ILE A 104 -0.12 15.70 -13.12
CA ILE A 104 -0.72 15.53 -11.80
C ILE A 104 0.10 16.24 -10.72
N SER A 105 1.02 17.13 -11.10
CA SER A 105 1.90 17.83 -10.16
C SER A 105 1.13 18.62 -9.08
N ASN A 106 -0.13 18.98 -9.36
CA ASN A 106 -1.03 19.66 -8.43
C ASN A 106 -2.12 18.75 -7.82
N ALA A 107 -2.07 17.43 -8.01
CA ALA A 107 -3.13 16.52 -7.60
C ALA A 107 -3.14 16.21 -6.07
N GLY A 108 -2.04 16.44 -5.34
CA GLY A 108 -1.94 16.04 -3.93
C GLY A 108 -1.80 14.52 -3.73
N THR A 109 -2.41 13.96 -2.69
CA THR A 109 -2.26 12.56 -2.16
C THR A 109 -2.69 11.41 -3.11
N TYR A 110 -2.94 11.65 -4.40
CA TYR A 110 -3.34 10.61 -5.37
C TYR A 110 -2.22 9.63 -5.78
N THR A 111 -1.00 9.82 -5.29
CA THR A 111 0.17 9.01 -5.68
C THR A 111 0.06 7.54 -5.30
N ASP A 112 -0.67 7.19 -4.23
CA ASP A 112 -0.69 5.83 -3.68
C ASP A 112 -1.71 4.89 -4.36
N LEU A 113 -2.60 5.43 -5.22
CA LEU A 113 -3.68 4.68 -5.90
C LEU A 113 -3.76 4.97 -7.41
N ILE A 114 -2.72 5.60 -7.97
CA ILE A 114 -2.72 6.02 -9.38
C ILE A 114 -2.73 4.84 -10.34
N ASP A 115 -1.99 3.78 -10.01
CA ASP A 115 -1.92 2.51 -10.73
C ASP A 115 -3.30 1.83 -10.80
N VAL A 116 -4.00 1.75 -9.66
CA VAL A 116 -5.33 1.15 -9.57
C VAL A 116 -6.34 1.96 -10.38
N THR A 117 -6.24 3.28 -10.33
CA THR A 117 -7.13 4.21 -11.04
C THR A 117 -6.91 4.17 -12.56
N LEU A 118 -5.66 4.16 -13.02
CA LEU A 118 -5.33 4.03 -14.44
C LEU A 118 -5.71 2.66 -15.00
N HIS A 119 -5.59 1.60 -14.20
CA HIS A 119 -6.07 0.28 -14.56
C HIS A 119 -7.59 0.28 -14.80
N ASP A 120 -8.38 0.82 -13.86
CA ASP A 120 -9.84 0.88 -14.01
C ASP A 120 -10.26 1.71 -15.23
N ASN A 121 -9.58 2.83 -15.47
CA ASN A 121 -9.79 3.64 -16.67
C ASN A 121 -9.52 2.82 -17.95
N ALA A 122 -8.43 2.07 -18.00
CA ALA A 122 -8.13 1.20 -19.15
C ALA A 122 -9.22 0.15 -19.36
N VAL A 123 -9.65 -0.52 -18.28
CA VAL A 123 -10.72 -1.53 -18.31
C VAL A 123 -12.02 -0.94 -18.86
N ILE A 124 -12.40 0.26 -18.42
CA ILE A 124 -13.61 0.95 -18.90
C ILE A 124 -13.47 1.35 -20.37
N ILE A 125 -12.31 1.83 -20.79
CA ILE A 125 -12.06 2.18 -22.20
C ILE A 125 -12.11 0.92 -23.08
N PHE A 126 -11.53 -0.21 -22.65
CA PHE A 126 -11.67 -1.47 -23.38
C PHE A 126 -13.13 -1.95 -23.41
N ALA A 127 -13.91 -1.71 -22.36
CA ALA A 127 -15.33 -2.01 -22.40
C ALA A 127 -16.08 -1.11 -23.39
N LEU A 128 -15.72 0.17 -23.51
CA LEU A 128 -16.46 1.15 -24.32
C LEU A 128 -15.95 1.34 -25.74
N ILE A 129 -14.74 0.92 -26.08
CA ILE A 129 -14.12 1.14 -27.40
C ILE A 129 -13.64 -0.21 -27.96
N LYS A 130 -14.39 -0.75 -28.94
CA LYS A 130 -14.22 -2.15 -29.37
C LYS A 130 -12.83 -2.47 -29.92
N ASN A 131 -12.32 -1.64 -30.83
CA ASN A 131 -11.11 -1.97 -31.59
C ASN A 131 -9.81 -1.46 -30.96
N VAL A 132 -9.83 -0.83 -29.78
CA VAL A 132 -8.59 -0.43 -29.10
C VAL A 132 -7.91 -1.66 -28.52
N GLU A 133 -6.63 -1.84 -28.88
CA GLU A 133 -5.81 -3.01 -28.52
C GLU A 133 -4.76 -2.64 -27.46
N GLN A 134 -4.33 -1.38 -27.39
CA GLN A 134 -3.35 -0.88 -26.43
C GLN A 134 -3.70 0.52 -25.88
N ILE A 135 -3.47 0.74 -24.59
CA ILE A 135 -3.62 2.04 -23.92
C ILE A 135 -2.31 2.35 -23.19
N SER A 136 -1.78 3.56 -23.36
CA SER A 136 -0.62 4.09 -22.64
C SER A 136 -0.99 5.37 -21.90
N PHE A 137 -0.66 5.46 -20.62
CA PHE A 137 -0.79 6.68 -19.82
C PHE A 137 0.60 7.20 -19.46
N ASN A 138 0.88 8.45 -19.78
CA ASN A 138 2.14 9.09 -19.44
C ASN A 138 1.88 10.19 -18.40
N ILE A 139 2.58 10.13 -17.27
CA ILE A 139 2.38 11.04 -16.13
C ILE A 139 3.61 11.91 -15.95
N ALA A 140 3.44 13.23 -16.07
CA ALA A 140 4.45 14.19 -15.66
C ALA A 140 4.46 14.30 -14.12
N SER A 141 5.65 14.21 -13.52
CA SER A 141 5.86 14.36 -12.08
C SER A 141 6.96 15.39 -11.82
N ASP A 142 6.76 16.26 -10.83
CA ASP A 142 7.76 17.23 -10.36
C ASP A 142 8.91 16.59 -9.57
N THR A 143 8.78 15.32 -9.17
CA THR A 143 9.76 14.61 -8.33
C THR A 143 10.77 13.75 -9.10
N ALA A 144 10.67 13.68 -10.42
CA ALA A 144 11.63 12.96 -11.24
C ALA A 144 12.71 13.91 -11.76
N GLU A 145 13.99 13.50 -11.67
CA GLU A 145 15.06 14.10 -12.46
C GLU A 145 14.59 14.29 -13.91
N ALA A 146 15.01 15.40 -14.53
CA ALA A 146 14.38 16.11 -15.65
C ALA A 146 14.06 15.33 -16.95
N ASN A 147 14.04 13.99 -16.98
CA ASN A 147 13.71 13.16 -18.14
C ASN A 147 12.88 11.87 -17.84
N ASN A 148 12.41 11.60 -16.61
CA ASN A 148 11.66 10.36 -16.32
C ASN A 148 10.14 10.59 -16.16
N GLN A 149 9.39 10.48 -17.26
CA GLN A 149 7.93 10.44 -17.26
C GLN A 149 7.45 9.04 -16.84
N LEU A 150 6.59 8.92 -15.81
CA LEU A 150 6.03 7.62 -15.43
C LEU A 150 5.08 7.14 -16.54
N LYS A 151 5.19 5.87 -16.93
CA LYS A 151 4.43 5.30 -18.05
C LYS A 151 3.71 4.02 -17.63
N TYR A 152 2.40 3.99 -17.82
CA TYR A 152 1.56 2.82 -17.58
C TYR A 152 1.02 2.30 -18.91
N GLN A 153 1.10 1.00 -19.13
CA GLN A 153 0.63 0.37 -20.37
C GLN A 153 -0.29 -0.81 -20.10
N TYR A 154 -1.40 -0.84 -20.81
CA TYR A 154 -2.39 -1.91 -20.74
C TYR A 154 -2.72 -2.40 -22.15
N THR A 155 -2.81 -3.72 -22.31
CA THR A 155 -3.28 -4.35 -23.54
C THR A 155 -4.66 -4.95 -23.30
N ARG A 156 -5.50 -4.96 -24.34
CA ARG A 156 -6.82 -5.59 -24.28
C ARG A 156 -6.71 -7.06 -23.88
N THR A 157 -5.76 -7.77 -24.50
CA THR A 157 -5.50 -9.19 -24.23
C THR A 157 -5.05 -9.42 -22.79
N GLY A 158 -4.17 -8.57 -22.26
CA GLY A 158 -3.72 -8.65 -20.87
C GLY A 158 -4.87 -8.44 -19.88
N VAL A 159 -5.68 -7.39 -20.08
CA VAL A 159 -6.84 -7.12 -19.23
C VAL A 159 -7.86 -8.27 -19.30
N GLN A 160 -8.12 -8.80 -20.50
CA GLN A 160 -9.13 -9.85 -20.70
C GLN A 160 -8.83 -11.14 -19.94
N GLN A 161 -7.58 -11.44 -19.57
CA GLN A 161 -7.22 -12.64 -18.79
C GLN A 161 -7.98 -12.72 -17.45
N SER A 162 -8.39 -11.59 -16.89
CA SER A 162 -9.16 -11.52 -15.63
C SER A 162 -10.68 -11.56 -15.81
N TYR A 163 -11.18 -11.71 -17.05
CA TYR A 163 -12.61 -11.65 -17.37
C TYR A 163 -13.06 -12.86 -18.19
N GLN A 164 -14.31 -13.30 -17.95
CA GLN A 164 -14.88 -14.50 -18.59
C GLN A 164 -15.21 -14.31 -20.09
N GLN A 165 -15.24 -13.07 -20.55
CA GLN A 165 -15.60 -12.68 -21.91
C GLN A 165 -14.84 -11.40 -22.28
N ASP A 166 -14.88 -11.02 -23.56
CA ASP A 166 -14.26 -9.78 -24.02
C ASP A 166 -14.82 -8.56 -23.23
N PRO A 167 -13.97 -7.60 -22.81
CA PRO A 167 -14.40 -6.39 -22.10
C PRO A 167 -15.58 -5.65 -22.76
N TRP A 168 -15.65 -5.64 -24.10
CA TRP A 168 -16.70 -5.01 -24.90
C TRP A 168 -18.11 -5.54 -24.59
N GLU A 169 -18.22 -6.80 -24.19
CA GLU A 169 -19.50 -7.43 -23.87
C GLU A 169 -20.08 -6.94 -22.54
N TYR A 170 -19.24 -6.42 -21.65
CA TYR A 170 -19.68 -5.78 -20.40
C TYR A 170 -20.28 -4.38 -20.63
N SER A 171 -20.29 -3.88 -21.87
CA SER A 171 -20.97 -2.64 -22.24
C SER A 171 -22.05 -2.85 -23.30
N ARG A 172 -22.58 -4.07 -23.48
CA ARG A 172 -23.59 -4.33 -24.53
C ARG A 172 -24.87 -3.51 -24.38
N ASP A 173 -25.23 -3.14 -23.15
CA ASP A 173 -26.31 -2.23 -22.82
C ASP A 173 -25.99 -1.48 -21.52
N ILE A 174 -26.73 -0.39 -21.25
CA ILE A 174 -26.48 0.49 -20.11
C ILE A 174 -26.64 -0.21 -18.76
N LYS A 175 -27.54 -1.20 -18.65
CA LYS A 175 -27.75 -1.91 -17.39
C LYS A 175 -26.56 -2.81 -17.10
N VAL A 176 -26.13 -3.60 -18.09
CA VAL A 176 -24.93 -4.45 -17.97
C VAL A 176 -23.69 -3.62 -17.69
N PHE A 177 -23.56 -2.47 -18.34
CA PHE A 177 -22.45 -1.55 -18.10
C PHE A 177 -22.48 -0.93 -16.71
N SER A 178 -23.65 -0.54 -16.22
CA SER A 178 -23.82 -0.06 -14.84
C SER A 178 -23.46 -1.15 -13.83
N ASP A 179 -23.92 -2.38 -14.05
CA ASP A 179 -23.59 -3.54 -13.22
C ASP A 179 -22.07 -3.81 -13.22
N PHE A 180 -21.42 -3.65 -14.38
CA PHE A 180 -19.97 -3.76 -14.53
C PHE A 180 -19.20 -2.67 -13.78
N LEU A 181 -19.58 -1.40 -13.91
CA LEU A 181 -18.93 -0.28 -13.19
C LEU A 181 -19.05 -0.46 -11.67
N ASN A 182 -20.20 -0.93 -11.18
CA ASN A 182 -20.37 -1.28 -9.77
C ASN A 182 -19.41 -2.39 -9.32
N GLN A 183 -19.10 -3.35 -10.20
CA GLN A 183 -18.13 -4.41 -9.91
C GLN A 183 -16.69 -3.90 -9.86
N LEU A 184 -16.35 -2.78 -10.51
CA LEU A 184 -15.01 -2.19 -10.44
C LEU A 184 -14.78 -1.40 -9.15
N ALA A 185 -15.84 -0.85 -8.55
CA ALA A 185 -15.78 -0.10 -7.30
C ALA A 185 -15.45 -0.97 -6.07
N PHE A 186 -15.75 -2.27 -6.13
CA PHE A 186 -15.46 -3.25 -5.09
C PHE A 186 -14.64 -4.40 -5.65
N LYS A 187 -13.36 -4.52 -5.25
CA LYS A 187 -12.46 -5.59 -5.66
C LYS A 187 -12.18 -6.55 -4.51
N LEU A 188 -11.96 -7.81 -4.85
CA LEU A 188 -11.40 -8.81 -3.94
C LEU A 188 -10.02 -9.22 -4.47
N LEU A 189 -9.00 -8.96 -3.68
CA LEU A 189 -7.64 -9.43 -3.93
C LEU A 189 -7.51 -10.84 -3.37
N VAL A 190 -7.17 -11.80 -4.23
CA VAL A 190 -7.14 -13.22 -3.89
C VAL A 190 -5.78 -13.83 -4.20
N PHE A 191 -5.22 -14.55 -3.22
CA PHE A 191 -3.93 -15.23 -3.37
C PHE A 191 -3.81 -16.44 -2.43
N PRO A 192 -3.20 -17.56 -2.83
CA PRO A 192 -2.80 -17.90 -4.20
C PRO A 192 -4.02 -18.20 -5.08
N GLU A 193 -3.82 -18.30 -6.39
CA GLU A 193 -4.86 -18.76 -7.32
C GLU A 193 -5.25 -20.22 -7.04
N GLN A 194 -4.24 -21.05 -6.80
CA GLN A 194 -4.37 -22.47 -6.54
C GLN A 194 -3.85 -22.78 -5.14
N TYR A 195 -4.58 -23.61 -4.41
CA TYR A 195 -4.26 -23.97 -3.04
C TYR A 195 -4.45 -25.47 -2.80
N THR A 196 -3.53 -26.06 -2.05
CA THR A 196 -3.69 -27.38 -1.42
C THR A 196 -3.26 -27.29 0.04
N PRO A 197 -3.89 -28.04 0.96
CA PRO A 197 -3.45 -28.11 2.36
C PRO A 197 -1.98 -28.52 2.56
N ALA A 198 -1.33 -29.10 1.54
CA ALA A 198 0.09 -29.42 1.58
C ALA A 198 1.03 -28.20 1.37
N MET A 199 0.51 -27.05 0.94
CA MET A 199 1.31 -25.83 0.78
C MET A 199 1.68 -25.26 2.15
N SER A 200 2.98 -25.10 2.43
CA SER A 200 3.49 -24.58 3.70
C SER A 200 3.61 -23.06 3.75
N SER A 201 3.58 -22.38 2.61
CA SER A 201 3.79 -20.93 2.49
C SER A 201 2.55 -20.08 2.84
N THR A 202 1.37 -20.69 2.92
CA THR A 202 0.12 -20.02 3.29
C THR A 202 -0.85 -21.01 3.95
N PRO A 203 -1.61 -20.60 4.97
CA PRO A 203 -2.60 -21.47 5.61
C PRO A 203 -3.89 -21.64 4.79
N GLY A 204 -4.05 -20.90 3.68
CA GLY A 204 -5.26 -20.90 2.87
C GLY A 204 -5.21 -19.94 1.68
N ILE A 205 -6.33 -19.83 0.98
CA ILE A 205 -6.58 -18.79 -0.01
C ILE A 205 -6.92 -17.50 0.75
N ARG A 206 -5.99 -16.54 0.72
CA ARG A 206 -6.19 -15.19 1.22
C ARG A 206 -7.22 -14.46 0.37
N ILE A 207 -8.16 -13.79 1.01
CA ILE A 207 -9.17 -12.93 0.40
C ILE A 207 -9.15 -11.60 1.15
N ALA A 208 -8.94 -10.51 0.42
CA ALA A 208 -8.93 -9.16 0.97
C ALA A 208 -9.84 -8.25 0.15
N ALA A 209 -10.69 -7.48 0.85
CA ALA A 209 -11.54 -6.50 0.22
C ALA A 209 -10.80 -5.20 -0.07
N GLU A 210 -11.06 -4.63 -1.24
CA GLU A 210 -10.68 -3.28 -1.63
C GLU A 210 -11.91 -2.54 -2.16
N TYR A 211 -12.21 -1.42 -1.53
CA TYR A 211 -13.40 -0.61 -1.79
C TYR A 211 -13.02 0.87 -1.74
N ARG A 212 -13.46 1.65 -2.72
CA ARG A 212 -13.04 3.06 -2.88
C ARG A 212 -13.75 4.03 -1.92
N ASN A 213 -14.89 3.65 -1.35
CA ASN A 213 -15.66 4.50 -0.42
C ASN A 213 -15.32 4.20 1.04
N PRO A 214 -15.66 5.10 2.00
CA PRO A 214 -15.51 4.83 3.42
C PRO A 214 -16.19 3.51 3.83
N VAL A 215 -15.45 2.66 4.53
CA VAL A 215 -15.91 1.36 5.01
C VAL A 215 -15.96 1.38 6.52
N GLY A 216 -17.10 0.99 7.09
CA GLY A 216 -17.22 0.70 8.52
C GLY A 216 -16.63 -0.66 8.86
N LYS A 217 -17.10 -1.71 8.19
CA LYS A 217 -16.63 -3.09 8.40
C LYS A 217 -16.78 -3.97 7.16
N VAL A 218 -16.08 -5.11 7.17
CA VAL A 218 -16.17 -6.14 6.14
C VAL A 218 -16.59 -7.47 6.77
N ARG A 219 -17.53 -8.16 6.16
CA ARG A 219 -17.92 -9.52 6.53
C ARG A 219 -17.52 -10.49 5.43
N TYR A 220 -16.91 -11.61 5.83
CA TYR A 220 -16.58 -12.73 4.97
C TYR A 220 -17.40 -13.94 5.43
N ALA A 221 -18.09 -14.61 4.52
CA ALA A 221 -18.91 -15.78 4.82
C ALA A 221 -18.67 -16.89 3.79
N ALA A 222 -18.24 -18.06 4.26
CA ALA A 222 -17.99 -19.22 3.41
C ALA A 222 -19.08 -20.26 3.59
N ASP A 223 -19.65 -20.77 2.49
CA ASP A 223 -20.62 -21.88 2.56
C ASP A 223 -19.92 -23.18 3.00
N ASN A 224 -18.76 -23.46 2.43
CA ASN A 224 -17.90 -24.62 2.69
C ASN A 224 -16.50 -24.17 3.10
N GLY A 225 -15.74 -25.07 3.73
CA GLY A 225 -14.45 -24.76 4.34
C GLY A 225 -14.58 -23.89 5.60
N VAL A 226 -13.46 -23.30 6.00
CA VAL A 226 -13.33 -22.48 7.22
C VAL A 226 -12.51 -21.23 6.91
N LEU A 227 -12.88 -20.11 7.53
CA LEU A 227 -12.20 -18.83 7.43
C LEU A 227 -11.38 -18.55 8.69
N PHE A 228 -10.13 -18.13 8.52
CA PHE A 228 -9.21 -17.81 9.62
C PHE A 228 -8.58 -16.44 9.44
N LYS A 229 -8.23 -15.81 10.56
CA LYS A 229 -7.16 -14.82 10.62
C LYS A 229 -5.83 -15.54 10.81
N TRP A 230 -4.81 -15.07 10.09
CA TRP A 230 -3.45 -15.56 10.22
C TRP A 230 -2.55 -14.38 10.58
N ASP A 231 -1.82 -14.53 11.67
CA ASP A 231 -0.73 -13.65 12.02
C ASP A 231 0.56 -14.21 11.39
N SER A 232 1.10 -13.51 10.40
CA SER A 232 2.28 -13.93 9.66
C SER A 232 3.58 -13.79 10.44
N SER A 233 3.63 -12.97 11.51
CA SER A 233 4.84 -12.81 12.33
C SER A 233 4.99 -13.95 13.34
N THR A 234 3.86 -14.43 13.90
CA THR A 234 3.83 -15.51 14.88
C THR A 234 3.47 -16.87 14.29
N GLY A 235 2.94 -16.89 13.06
CA GLY A 235 2.39 -18.09 12.41
C GLY A 235 1.04 -18.52 12.99
N GLN A 236 0.44 -17.75 13.91
CA GLN A 236 -0.72 -18.18 14.67
C GLN A 236 -2.03 -18.05 13.86
N LEU A 237 -2.86 -19.10 13.92
CA LEU A 237 -4.22 -19.12 13.36
C LEU A 237 -5.29 -18.92 14.44
N SER A 238 -6.26 -18.07 14.12
CA SER A 238 -7.52 -17.96 14.88
C SER A 238 -8.30 -19.29 14.93
N GLY A 239 -9.33 -19.39 15.76
CA GLY A 239 -10.13 -20.62 15.94
C GLY A 239 -10.93 -21.09 14.71
N GLY A 240 -10.99 -20.29 13.63
CA GLY A 240 -11.73 -20.62 12.43
C GLY A 240 -13.24 -20.39 12.57
N ALA A 241 -13.88 -19.85 11.54
CA ALA A 241 -15.33 -19.65 11.52
C ALA A 241 -15.90 -19.77 10.11
N LYS A 242 -17.21 -20.01 10.00
CA LYS A 242 -17.95 -19.88 8.73
C LYS A 242 -18.16 -18.42 8.33
N THR A 243 -18.17 -17.52 9.31
CA THR A 243 -18.33 -16.08 9.10
C THR A 243 -17.36 -15.32 9.97
N VAL A 244 -16.65 -14.35 9.38
CA VAL A 244 -15.69 -13.48 10.08
C VAL A 244 -16.01 -12.03 9.74
N GLU A 245 -16.16 -11.19 10.76
CA GLU A 245 -16.21 -9.74 10.60
C GLU A 245 -14.85 -9.12 10.97
N LEU A 246 -14.37 -8.22 10.13
CA LEU A 246 -13.09 -7.55 10.27
C LEU A 246 -13.23 -6.05 10.01
N SER A 247 -12.36 -5.25 10.64
CA SER A 247 -12.10 -3.88 10.21
C SER A 247 -11.54 -3.90 8.79
N TYR A 248 -11.91 -2.91 7.97
CA TYR A 248 -11.41 -2.76 6.60
C TYR A 248 -9.87 -2.75 6.54
N GLY A 249 -9.30 -3.27 5.46
CA GLY A 249 -7.85 -3.46 5.29
C GLY A 249 -7.31 -4.80 5.80
N ASN A 250 -8.05 -5.51 6.66
CA ASN A 250 -7.67 -6.85 7.11
C ASN A 250 -8.09 -7.93 6.10
N SER A 251 -7.26 -8.97 6.02
CA SER A 251 -7.48 -10.13 5.14
C SER A 251 -8.00 -11.33 5.92
N VAL A 252 -8.71 -12.21 5.24
CA VAL A 252 -9.10 -13.53 5.76
C VAL A 252 -8.48 -14.63 4.91
N TYR A 253 -8.26 -15.80 5.49
CA TYR A 253 -7.75 -16.97 4.79
C TYR A 253 -8.82 -18.04 4.80
N TRP A 254 -9.23 -18.48 3.61
CA TRP A 254 -10.11 -19.62 3.44
C TRP A 254 -9.30 -20.91 3.29
N SER A 255 -9.67 -21.95 4.03
CA SER A 255 -9.10 -23.28 3.86
C SER A 255 -10.20 -24.36 3.86
N PRO A 256 -10.06 -25.43 3.07
CA PRO A 256 -10.91 -26.60 3.16
C PRO A 256 -10.67 -27.39 4.45
N VAL A 257 -9.62 -27.12 5.22
CA VAL A 257 -9.27 -27.85 6.45
C VAL A 257 -9.42 -26.95 7.67
N SER A 258 -10.07 -27.45 8.71
CA SER A 258 -10.19 -26.77 10.00
C SER A 258 -8.87 -26.81 10.79
N LYS A 259 -8.73 -26.00 11.85
CA LYS A 259 -7.55 -26.04 12.73
C LYS A 259 -7.33 -27.42 13.37
N ASP A 260 -8.39 -28.20 13.55
CA ASP A 260 -8.37 -29.55 14.13
C ASP A 260 -8.14 -30.65 13.07
N GLY A 261 -7.83 -30.27 11.82
CA GLY A 261 -7.55 -31.21 10.73
C GLY A 261 -8.78 -31.79 10.02
N GLN A 262 -10.00 -31.41 10.41
CA GLN A 262 -11.22 -31.86 9.72
C GLN A 262 -11.37 -31.18 8.36
N ILE A 263 -11.60 -31.98 7.30
CA ILE A 263 -11.87 -31.51 5.94
C ILE A 263 -13.34 -31.10 5.83
N ASN A 264 -13.57 -29.82 5.53
CA ASN A 264 -14.87 -29.18 5.36
C ASN A 264 -15.06 -28.56 3.96
N GLY A 265 -14.12 -28.77 3.03
CA GLY A 265 -14.19 -28.28 1.65
C GLY A 265 -15.18 -29.06 0.78
N ALA A 266 -15.83 -28.38 -0.15
CA ALA A 266 -16.70 -28.97 -1.17
C ALA A 266 -16.11 -28.78 -2.58
N GLU A 267 -16.62 -29.53 -3.56
CA GLU A 267 -16.21 -29.41 -4.96
C GLU A 267 -16.35 -27.97 -5.47
N ASN A 268 -17.41 -27.27 -5.05
CA ASN A 268 -17.61 -25.85 -5.31
C ASN A 268 -17.87 -25.14 -3.99
N THR A 269 -17.02 -24.17 -3.66
CA THR A 269 -17.14 -23.32 -2.48
C THR A 269 -17.35 -21.88 -2.89
N LYS A 270 -18.22 -21.19 -2.17
CA LYS A 270 -18.48 -19.76 -2.33
C LYS A 270 -18.11 -19.01 -1.06
N VAL A 271 -17.27 -17.99 -1.22
CA VAL A 271 -16.98 -17.02 -0.17
C VAL A 271 -17.62 -15.69 -0.55
N THR A 272 -18.65 -15.31 0.20
CA THR A 272 -19.34 -14.03 0.06
C THR A 272 -18.65 -12.99 0.92
N VAL A 273 -18.31 -11.85 0.33
CA VAL A 273 -17.70 -10.71 0.99
C VAL A 273 -18.65 -9.53 0.91
N THR A 274 -19.07 -9.02 2.06
CA THR A 274 -20.01 -7.91 2.18
C THR A 274 -19.31 -6.72 2.83
N ILE A 275 -19.40 -5.55 2.20
CA ILE A 275 -18.93 -4.28 2.73
C ILE A 275 -20.09 -3.57 3.42
N PHE A 276 -19.83 -3.03 4.59
CA PHE A 276 -20.76 -2.16 5.30
C PHE A 276 -20.18 -0.75 5.38
N ASP A 277 -21.02 0.24 5.10
CA ASP A 277 -20.67 1.65 5.30
C ASP A 277 -20.50 1.98 6.82
N PRO A 278 -19.97 3.16 7.19
CA PRO A 278 -19.84 3.55 8.59
C PRO A 278 -21.17 3.62 9.36
N GLN A 279 -22.30 3.71 8.67
CA GLN A 279 -23.65 3.71 9.23
C GLN A 279 -24.20 2.29 9.44
N GLY A 280 -23.50 1.27 8.94
CA GLY A 280 -23.85 -0.14 9.07
C GLY A 280 -24.75 -0.69 7.96
N ASN A 281 -25.00 0.06 6.89
CA ASN A 281 -25.76 -0.42 5.74
C ASN A 281 -24.86 -1.25 4.80
N ASN A 282 -25.45 -2.20 4.08
CA ASN A 282 -24.74 -2.94 3.04
C ASN A 282 -24.39 -1.99 1.87
N ALA A 283 -23.09 -1.75 1.68
CA ALA A 283 -22.54 -0.89 0.64
C ALA A 283 -22.10 -1.67 -0.61
N GLY A 284 -22.03 -3.00 -0.53
CA GLY A 284 -21.64 -3.85 -1.65
C GLY A 284 -21.41 -5.29 -1.24
N GLU A 285 -21.66 -6.21 -2.16
CA GLU A 285 -21.41 -7.63 -1.99
C GLU A 285 -20.68 -8.21 -3.20
N LYS A 286 -19.74 -9.13 -2.95
CA LYS A 286 -18.98 -9.81 -3.98
C LYS A 286 -18.70 -11.26 -3.60
N LEU A 287 -18.59 -12.10 -4.62
CA LEU A 287 -18.45 -13.55 -4.46
C LEU A 287 -17.12 -14.03 -5.02
N VAL A 288 -16.35 -14.78 -4.22
CA VAL A 288 -15.26 -15.62 -4.70
C VAL A 288 -15.79 -17.04 -4.87
N THR A 289 -15.60 -17.63 -6.05
CA THR A 289 -15.89 -19.04 -6.29
C THR A 289 -14.59 -19.82 -6.31
N ILE A 290 -14.52 -20.89 -5.53
CA ILE A 290 -13.35 -21.77 -5.41
C ILE A 290 -13.79 -23.17 -5.82
N ARG A 291 -13.15 -23.73 -6.85
CA ARG A 291 -13.46 -25.06 -7.38
C ARG A 291 -12.36 -26.04 -7.02
N CYS A 292 -12.73 -27.22 -6.53
CA CYS A 292 -11.79 -28.30 -6.25
C CYS A 292 -11.79 -29.30 -7.42
N ALA A 293 -10.61 -29.59 -7.95
CA ALA A 293 -10.36 -30.70 -8.87
C ALA A 293 -9.06 -31.40 -8.44
N ASP A 294 -9.06 -32.74 -8.34
CA ASP A 294 -7.89 -33.54 -7.97
C ASP A 294 -7.15 -33.06 -6.69
N SER A 295 -7.91 -32.69 -5.65
CA SER A 295 -7.39 -32.17 -4.37
C SER A 295 -6.69 -30.79 -4.46
N MET A 296 -6.86 -30.09 -5.58
CA MET A 296 -6.39 -28.72 -5.79
C MET A 296 -7.58 -27.77 -5.87
N TYR A 297 -7.55 -26.73 -5.03
CA TYR A 297 -8.60 -25.71 -4.96
C TYR A 297 -8.17 -24.49 -5.78
N GLN A 298 -8.94 -24.15 -6.81
CA GLN A 298 -8.65 -23.05 -7.73
C GLN A 298 -9.73 -21.98 -7.69
N VAL A 299 -9.30 -20.73 -7.51
CA VAL A 299 -10.15 -19.54 -7.59
C VAL A 299 -10.61 -19.33 -9.04
N GLN A 300 -11.91 -19.14 -9.23
CA GLN A 300 -12.48 -18.89 -10.56
C GLN A 300 -12.42 -17.38 -10.88
N PRO A 301 -11.95 -16.99 -12.08
CA PRO A 301 -11.96 -15.61 -12.53
C PRO A 301 -13.38 -15.02 -12.59
N ALA A 302 -13.54 -13.82 -12.08
CA ALA A 302 -14.78 -13.04 -12.17
C ALA A 302 -14.47 -11.54 -12.08
N PRO A 303 -15.35 -10.66 -12.59
CA PRO A 303 -15.15 -9.21 -12.53
C PRO A 303 -14.88 -8.69 -11.10
N GLY A 304 -13.77 -7.97 -10.95
CA GLY A 304 -13.29 -7.46 -9.67
C GLY A 304 -12.80 -8.55 -8.70
N ILE A 305 -12.51 -9.76 -9.17
CA ILE A 305 -11.65 -10.73 -8.48
C ILE A 305 -10.26 -10.62 -9.09
N VAL A 306 -9.31 -10.11 -8.32
CA VAL A 306 -7.92 -9.92 -8.75
C VAL A 306 -7.09 -11.06 -8.16
N ILE A 307 -6.65 -11.96 -9.02
CA ILE A 307 -5.98 -13.22 -8.65
C ILE A 307 -4.46 -13.06 -8.77
N GLY A 308 -3.71 -13.64 -7.83
CA GLY A 308 -2.24 -13.72 -7.92
C GLY A 308 -1.51 -12.53 -7.31
N VAL A 309 -2.25 -11.55 -6.77
CA VAL A 309 -1.67 -10.39 -6.09
C VAL A 309 -1.48 -10.70 -4.60
N GLN A 310 -0.25 -11.03 -4.20
CA GLN A 310 0.16 -10.84 -2.81
C GLN A 310 0.16 -9.33 -2.56
N ARG A 311 -0.64 -8.86 -1.61
CA ARG A 311 -0.49 -7.49 -1.09
C ARG A 311 0.76 -7.48 -0.20
N GLN A 312 1.94 -7.52 -0.81
CA GLN A 312 3.06 -6.73 -0.30
C GLN A 312 2.70 -5.26 -0.57
N ALA A 313 3.15 -4.36 0.31
CA ALA A 313 2.90 -2.93 0.20
C ALA A 313 3.12 -2.43 -1.24
N ALA A 314 2.33 -1.44 -1.67
CA ALA A 314 2.38 -0.87 -3.01
C ALA A 314 3.83 -0.60 -3.48
N GLU A 315 4.14 -1.24 -4.62
CA GLU A 315 5.03 -0.90 -5.74
C GLU A 315 6.54 -0.69 -5.55
N PRO A 316 7.31 -1.35 -6.43
CA PRO A 316 8.33 -0.64 -7.19
C PRO A 316 8.08 -0.54 -8.70
N GLY A 317 7.68 0.65 -9.16
CA GLY A 317 7.69 1.01 -10.58
C GLY A 317 9.09 1.37 -11.10
N ASN A 318 10.12 1.35 -10.24
CA ASN A 318 11.52 1.53 -10.60
C ASN A 318 12.46 0.72 -9.67
N LEU A 319 13.71 0.51 -10.12
CA LEU A 319 14.68 -0.32 -9.41
C LEU A 319 15.00 0.18 -7.98
N GLU A 320 15.04 1.50 -7.77
CA GLU A 320 15.27 2.13 -6.46
C GLU A 320 14.24 1.68 -5.42
N GLN A 321 12.95 1.74 -5.80
CA GLN A 321 11.87 1.26 -4.95
C GLN A 321 11.99 -0.26 -4.70
N ALA A 322 12.53 -1.03 -5.66
CA ALA A 322 12.63 -2.49 -5.57
C ALA A 322 13.73 -2.91 -4.62
N VAL A 323 14.85 -2.19 -4.68
CA VAL A 323 15.93 -2.27 -3.71
C VAL A 323 15.42 -1.89 -2.33
N SER A 324 14.73 -0.76 -2.18
CA SER A 324 14.13 -0.32 -0.91
C SER A 324 13.20 -1.38 -0.31
N ALA A 325 12.27 -1.91 -1.11
CA ALA A 325 11.32 -2.93 -0.67
C ALA A 325 12.03 -4.22 -0.27
N ALA A 326 13.01 -4.68 -1.04
CA ALA A 326 13.78 -5.88 -0.74
C ALA A 326 14.58 -5.75 0.57
N ILE A 327 15.19 -4.58 0.83
CA ILE A 327 15.92 -4.32 2.07
C ILE A 327 14.98 -4.35 3.28
N LYS A 328 13.81 -3.69 3.19
CA LYS A 328 12.81 -3.71 4.27
C LYS A 328 12.28 -5.12 4.51
N ASP A 329 12.01 -5.89 3.45
CA ASP A 329 11.51 -7.25 3.61
C ASP A 329 12.54 -8.15 4.29
N GLN A 330 13.80 -8.09 3.85
CA GLN A 330 14.92 -8.78 4.48
C GLN A 330 15.10 -8.35 5.94
N GLY A 331 14.92 -7.06 6.22
CA GLY A 331 15.08 -6.46 7.54
C GLY A 331 14.08 -6.93 8.60
N LYS A 332 13.00 -7.59 8.21
CA LYS A 332 12.05 -8.22 9.16
C LYS A 332 12.67 -9.38 9.95
N GLY A 333 13.88 -9.83 9.58
CA GLY A 333 14.66 -10.77 10.39
C GLY A 333 15.32 -10.16 11.64
N TYR A 334 15.37 -8.83 11.74
CA TYR A 334 15.90 -8.14 12.92
C TYR A 334 14.84 -8.01 14.03
N LEU A 335 15.27 -7.63 15.23
CA LEU A 335 14.34 -7.34 16.34
C LEU A 335 13.38 -6.21 15.93
N ASP A 336 12.09 -6.53 15.92
CA ASP A 336 11.04 -5.59 15.51
C ASP A 336 11.02 -4.34 16.38
N GLY A 337 10.79 -3.21 15.72
CA GLY A 337 10.45 -1.94 16.34
C GLY A 337 9.09 -1.45 15.87
N GLU A 338 8.89 -0.15 15.95
CA GLU A 338 7.65 0.50 15.55
C GLU A 338 7.63 0.84 14.04
N CYS A 339 8.77 1.22 13.47
CA CYS A 339 8.89 1.58 12.07
C CYS A 339 10.14 0.96 11.44
N ILE A 340 9.97 0.20 10.35
CA ILE A 340 11.11 -0.28 9.56
C ILE A 340 11.47 0.75 8.48
N THR A 341 12.75 1.08 8.41
CA THR A 341 13.34 2.03 7.47
C THR A 341 14.56 1.40 6.81
N GLU A 342 14.97 1.96 5.69
CA GLU A 342 16.18 1.52 4.99
C GLU A 342 16.97 2.70 4.46
N GLY A 343 18.23 2.46 4.13
CA GLY A 343 18.98 3.32 3.26
C GLY A 343 19.75 2.47 2.27
N HIS A 344 19.92 2.96 1.05
CA HIS A 344 20.73 2.29 0.04
C HIS A 344 21.44 3.25 -0.90
N ILE A 345 22.51 2.73 -1.51
CA ILE A 345 23.22 3.34 -2.63
C ILE A 345 23.32 2.27 -3.72
N ILE A 346 22.78 2.52 -4.91
CA ILE A 346 23.03 1.68 -6.09
C ILE A 346 24.35 2.14 -6.71
N LEU A 347 25.37 1.28 -6.65
CA LEU A 347 26.70 1.56 -7.20
C LEU A 347 26.81 1.26 -8.69
N ASP A 348 26.10 0.23 -9.13
CA ASP A 348 26.06 -0.19 -10.53
C ASP A 348 24.89 -1.16 -10.76
N THR A 349 24.55 -1.35 -12.03
CA THR A 349 23.52 -2.29 -12.46
C THR A 349 23.99 -3.09 -13.67
N GLU A 350 23.66 -4.38 -13.69
CA GLU A 350 23.90 -5.26 -14.83
C GLU A 350 22.57 -5.87 -15.27
N GLU A 351 22.19 -5.63 -16.53
CA GLU A 351 20.97 -6.19 -17.13
C GLU A 351 21.34 -7.33 -18.09
N ARG A 352 20.77 -8.51 -17.86
CA ARG A 352 20.99 -9.69 -18.70
C ARG A 352 19.79 -10.63 -18.65
N ASP A 353 19.37 -11.12 -19.82
CA ASP A 353 18.36 -12.17 -19.96
C ASP A 353 17.04 -11.89 -19.19
N GLY A 354 16.58 -10.63 -19.19
CA GLY A 354 15.34 -10.21 -18.49
C GLY A 354 15.48 -10.04 -16.98
N THR A 355 16.70 -10.15 -16.44
CA THR A 355 17.02 -9.88 -15.04
C THR A 355 17.90 -8.66 -14.89
N VAL A 356 17.72 -7.95 -13.78
CA VAL A 356 18.52 -6.78 -13.40
C VAL A 356 19.20 -7.09 -12.09
N LYS A 357 20.53 -7.08 -12.10
CA LYS A 357 21.35 -7.22 -10.91
C LYS A 357 21.81 -5.85 -10.45
N ALA A 358 21.42 -5.46 -9.24
CA ALA A 358 21.84 -4.25 -8.57
C ALA A 358 22.99 -4.55 -7.61
N TYR A 359 24.09 -3.82 -7.76
CA TYR A 359 25.22 -3.84 -6.85
C TYR A 359 25.08 -2.66 -5.90
N THR A 360 24.80 -2.93 -4.63
CA THR A 360 24.39 -1.90 -3.68
C THR A 360 25.25 -1.88 -2.42
N VAL A 361 25.17 -0.79 -1.68
CA VAL A 361 25.46 -0.76 -0.24
C VAL A 361 24.15 -0.42 0.45
N ALA A 362 23.69 -1.29 1.34
CA ALA A 362 22.38 -1.22 1.98
C ALA A 362 22.50 -1.19 3.51
N SER A 363 21.53 -0.57 4.15
CA SER A 363 21.34 -0.58 5.60
C SER A 363 19.86 -0.65 5.91
N VAL A 364 19.49 -1.46 6.91
CA VAL A 364 18.11 -1.50 7.43
C VAL A 364 18.09 -1.05 8.88
N GLY A 365 16.97 -0.47 9.31
CA GLY A 365 16.80 0.02 10.68
C GLY A 365 15.36 -0.06 11.17
N TRP A 366 15.15 -0.76 12.27
CA TRP A 366 13.93 -0.68 13.06
C TRP A 366 14.04 0.46 14.06
N PHE A 367 13.10 1.39 13.98
CA PHE A 367 12.99 2.54 14.85
C PHE A 367 11.97 2.30 15.95
N GLY A 368 12.28 2.79 17.14
CA GLY A 368 11.39 2.79 18.30
C GLY A 368 11.73 3.96 19.22
N PHE A 369 10.84 4.26 20.15
CA PHE A 369 11.10 5.30 21.13
C PHE A 369 11.98 4.78 22.26
N GLU A 370 13.10 5.44 22.51
CA GLU A 370 13.93 5.29 23.71
C GLU A 370 14.16 6.68 24.31
N ASN A 371 13.86 6.87 25.60
CA ASN A 371 13.98 8.17 26.28
C ASN A 371 13.33 9.36 25.54
N GLY A 372 12.21 9.11 24.84
CA GLY A 372 11.49 10.13 24.07
C GLY A 372 12.08 10.46 22.70
N VAL A 373 13.22 9.86 22.33
CA VAL A 373 13.83 9.96 21.00
C VAL A 373 13.40 8.77 20.16
N PHE A 374 12.97 9.02 18.91
CA PHE A 374 12.67 7.97 17.96
C PHE A 374 13.95 7.53 17.26
N THR A 375 14.54 6.43 17.75
CA THR A 375 15.89 6.00 17.41
C THR A 375 15.93 4.61 16.81
N LYS A 376 17.00 4.29 16.10
CA LYS A 376 17.26 2.96 15.55
C LYS A 376 17.61 1.98 16.68
N ILE A 377 16.68 1.11 17.03
CA ILE A 377 16.82 0.13 18.11
C ILE A 377 17.40 -1.20 17.63
N SER A 378 17.28 -1.48 16.33
CA SER A 378 17.85 -2.68 15.71
C SER A 378 18.08 -2.45 14.21
N GLY A 379 18.89 -3.29 13.57
CA GLY A 379 19.15 -3.26 12.14
C GLY A 379 20.63 -3.48 11.81
N SER A 380 21.05 -3.02 10.63
CA SER A 380 22.38 -3.24 10.08
C SER A 380 23.20 -1.96 9.91
N GLY A 381 24.51 -2.13 9.75
CA GLY A 381 25.42 -1.06 9.31
C GLY A 381 25.32 -0.79 7.81
N ALA A 382 26.41 -0.32 7.20
CA ALA A 382 26.56 -0.31 5.74
C ALA A 382 27.02 -1.69 5.27
N ILE A 383 26.15 -2.46 4.61
CA ILE A 383 26.46 -3.81 4.12
C ILE A 383 26.49 -3.79 2.59
N PRO A 384 27.58 -4.25 1.94
CA PRO A 384 27.55 -4.51 0.52
C PRO A 384 26.53 -5.59 0.19
N THR A 385 25.54 -5.28 -0.65
CA THR A 385 24.47 -6.22 -0.99
C THR A 385 24.29 -6.32 -2.50
N VAL A 386 24.19 -7.55 -3.00
CA VAL A 386 23.85 -7.81 -4.41
C VAL A 386 22.42 -8.33 -4.47
N MET A 387 21.57 -7.62 -5.20
CA MET A 387 20.17 -7.99 -5.39
C MET A 387 19.95 -8.30 -6.87
N THR A 388 19.31 -9.41 -7.17
CA THR A 388 18.90 -9.76 -8.53
C THR A 388 17.39 -9.72 -8.61
N PHE A 389 16.87 -8.99 -9.58
CA PHE A 389 15.44 -8.84 -9.84
C PHE A 389 15.11 -9.42 -11.21
N SER A 390 13.93 -9.98 -11.37
CA SER A 390 13.30 -10.16 -12.67
C SER A 390 12.51 -8.90 -13.01
N ARG A 391 12.54 -8.49 -14.28
CA ARG A 391 11.72 -7.38 -14.78
C ARG A 391 10.71 -7.92 -15.77
N ASN A 392 9.42 -7.75 -15.48
CA ASN A 392 8.38 -8.16 -16.41
C ASN A 392 8.22 -7.14 -17.56
N GLU A 393 7.36 -7.46 -18.54
CA GLU A 393 7.08 -6.59 -19.69
C GLU A 393 6.45 -5.23 -19.31
N GLN A 394 5.94 -5.11 -18.08
CA GLN A 394 5.35 -3.89 -17.53
C GLN A 394 6.37 -3.04 -16.74
N GLY A 395 7.64 -3.47 -16.68
CA GLY A 395 8.69 -2.78 -15.94
C GLY A 395 8.70 -3.02 -14.44
N ILE A 396 7.85 -3.92 -13.94
CA ILE A 396 7.74 -4.26 -12.52
C ILE A 396 8.90 -5.19 -12.15
N TYR A 397 9.55 -4.88 -11.04
CA TYR A 397 10.67 -5.63 -10.48
C TYR A 397 10.19 -6.61 -9.41
N SER A 398 10.56 -7.89 -9.57
CA SER A 398 10.36 -8.92 -8.54
C SER A 398 11.70 -9.44 -8.08
N ILE A 399 11.95 -9.43 -6.77
CA ILE A 399 13.20 -9.93 -6.19
C ILE A 399 13.36 -11.43 -6.48
N CYS A 400 14.48 -11.80 -7.10
CA CYS A 400 14.88 -13.19 -7.34
C CYS A 400 15.89 -13.66 -6.30
N GLU A 401 16.82 -12.77 -5.92
CA GLU A 401 17.92 -13.12 -5.04
C GLU A 401 18.40 -11.90 -4.26
N TYR A 402 18.68 -12.09 -2.96
CA TYR A 402 19.27 -11.09 -2.08
C TYR A 402 20.52 -11.74 -1.43
N LYS A 403 21.71 -11.17 -1.67
CA LYS A 403 22.99 -11.72 -1.19
C LYS A 403 23.81 -10.68 -0.45
N GLU A 404 24.24 -11.06 0.76
CA GLU A 404 25.22 -10.34 1.58
C GLU A 404 26.53 -11.14 1.66
N PRO A 405 27.68 -10.47 1.84
CA PRO A 405 28.95 -11.13 2.09
C PRO A 405 28.90 -11.93 3.39
N VAL A 406 29.77 -12.94 3.50
CA VAL A 406 29.88 -13.69 4.76
C VAL A 406 30.64 -12.86 5.79
N ASP A 407 30.29 -13.01 7.06
CA ASP A 407 30.99 -12.33 8.14
C ASP A 407 32.38 -12.91 8.44
N GLY A 408 33.20 -12.10 9.11
CA GLY A 408 34.49 -12.52 9.66
C GLY A 408 35.59 -12.71 8.62
N ALA A 409 36.45 -13.72 8.82
CA ALA A 409 37.66 -13.92 8.03
C ALA A 409 37.40 -14.14 6.51
N GLY A 410 36.19 -14.57 6.13
CA GLY A 410 35.79 -14.76 4.74
C GLY A 410 35.22 -13.53 4.05
N TYR A 411 35.05 -12.41 4.76
CA TYR A 411 34.35 -11.22 4.28
C TYR A 411 34.94 -10.68 2.97
N THR A 412 36.22 -10.33 2.97
CA THR A 412 36.90 -9.74 1.80
C THR A 412 36.80 -10.62 0.56
N ASP A 413 36.95 -11.94 0.72
CA ASP A 413 36.89 -12.88 -0.40
C ASP A 413 35.46 -13.04 -0.94
N SER A 414 34.46 -13.03 -0.07
CA SER A 414 33.05 -13.07 -0.50
C SER A 414 32.63 -11.80 -1.25
N VAL A 415 33.04 -10.62 -0.77
CA VAL A 415 32.84 -9.34 -1.46
C VAL A 415 33.46 -9.39 -2.87
N LYS A 416 34.71 -9.85 -2.99
CA LYS A 416 35.40 -9.94 -4.29
C LYS A 416 34.73 -10.92 -5.26
N LYS A 417 34.09 -11.97 -4.76
CA LYS A 417 33.32 -12.95 -5.57
C LYS A 417 31.96 -12.42 -6.00
N MET A 418 31.32 -11.60 -5.17
CA MET A 418 29.97 -11.09 -5.42
C MET A 418 29.95 -9.86 -6.34
N PHE A 419 30.96 -8.99 -6.25
CA PHE A 419 30.99 -7.71 -6.95
C PHE A 419 31.98 -7.72 -8.13
N PRO A 420 31.71 -6.95 -9.21
CA PRO A 420 32.67 -6.69 -10.27
C PRO A 420 33.96 -6.04 -9.74
N ALA A 421 35.11 -6.37 -10.34
CA ALA A 421 36.41 -5.87 -9.91
C ALA A 421 36.50 -4.34 -9.81
N LYS A 422 35.79 -3.63 -10.71
CA LYS A 422 35.70 -2.16 -10.71
C LYS A 422 35.04 -1.56 -9.46
N LEU A 423 34.24 -2.34 -8.73
CA LEU A 423 33.53 -1.89 -7.53
C LEU A 423 34.24 -2.27 -6.23
N HIS A 424 35.20 -3.21 -6.25
CA HIS A 424 35.81 -3.77 -5.04
C HIS A 424 36.32 -2.72 -4.05
N ALA A 425 37.02 -1.69 -4.52
CA ALA A 425 37.51 -0.61 -3.66
C ALA A 425 36.37 0.20 -3.01
N GLN A 426 35.24 0.38 -3.70
CA GLN A 426 34.11 1.13 -3.18
C GLN A 426 33.33 0.35 -2.11
N VAL A 427 33.13 -0.95 -2.32
CA VAL A 427 32.36 -1.79 -1.40
C VAL A 427 33.16 -2.22 -0.16
N LEU A 428 34.48 -2.36 -0.29
CA LEU A 428 35.37 -2.62 0.85
C LEU A 428 35.56 -1.38 1.74
N ALA A 429 35.20 -0.20 1.24
CA ALA A 429 35.15 1.06 1.99
C ALA A 429 33.68 1.54 2.14
N SER A 430 32.75 0.61 2.38
CA SER A 430 31.31 0.88 2.42
C SER A 430 30.90 1.78 3.59
N GLU A 431 31.70 1.86 4.64
CA GLU A 431 31.50 2.75 5.79
C GLU A 431 31.42 4.23 5.39
N LYS A 432 32.03 4.62 4.26
CA LYS A 432 31.96 6.01 3.76
C LYS A 432 30.53 6.43 3.38
N TYR A 433 29.65 5.47 3.06
CA TYR A 433 28.26 5.73 2.70
C TYR A 433 27.34 5.84 3.92
N TYR A 434 27.83 5.54 5.13
CA TYR A 434 26.99 5.39 6.31
C TYR A 434 26.16 6.63 6.64
N ALA A 435 26.71 7.84 6.42
CA ALA A 435 25.98 9.10 6.63
C ALA A 435 24.75 9.23 5.72
N ASP A 436 24.86 8.83 4.45
CA ASP A 436 23.75 8.88 3.49
C ASP A 436 22.67 7.85 3.82
N LEU A 437 23.09 6.64 4.19
CA LEU A 437 22.18 5.56 4.59
C LEU A 437 21.37 5.95 5.82
N ILE A 438 22.02 6.55 6.82
CA ILE A 438 21.37 7.04 8.04
C ILE A 438 20.40 8.17 7.71
N ARG A 439 20.79 9.14 6.89
CA ARG A 439 19.91 10.23 6.47
C ARG A 439 18.62 9.69 5.81
N GLN A 440 18.73 8.71 4.92
CA GLN A 440 17.56 8.08 4.27
C GLN A 440 16.65 7.37 5.29
N GLN A 441 17.24 6.69 6.29
CA GLN A 441 16.49 6.04 7.37
C GLN A 441 15.73 7.07 8.23
N GLU A 442 16.40 8.15 8.64
CA GLU A 442 15.82 9.22 9.45
C GLU A 442 14.69 9.95 8.71
N GLU A 443 14.85 10.22 7.40
CA GLU A 443 13.80 10.81 6.57
C GLU A 443 12.54 9.93 6.53
N GLN A 444 12.70 8.60 6.44
CA GLN A 444 11.59 7.65 6.47
C GLN A 444 10.91 7.59 7.84
N ALA A 445 11.71 7.56 8.92
CA ALA A 445 11.21 7.58 10.29
C ALA A 445 10.46 8.89 10.60
N ALA A 446 10.94 10.05 10.14
CA ALA A 446 10.27 11.33 10.30
C ALA A 446 8.93 11.39 9.53
N LYS A 447 8.89 10.83 8.31
CA LYS A 447 7.64 10.67 7.54
C LYS A 447 6.64 9.77 8.27
N TYR A 448 7.10 8.67 8.86
CA TYR A 448 6.26 7.80 9.68
C TYR A 448 5.65 8.54 10.87
N LEU A 449 6.45 9.28 11.64
CA LEU A 449 5.96 10.06 12.78
C LEU A 449 4.89 11.08 12.37
N THR A 450 5.12 11.76 11.24
CA THR A 450 4.15 12.69 10.66
C THR A 450 2.85 11.97 10.30
N GLY A 451 2.94 10.78 9.70
CA GLY A 451 1.78 9.96 9.32
C GLY A 451 0.91 9.50 10.49
N ILE A 452 1.51 9.32 11.68
CA ILE A 452 0.77 9.00 12.92
C ILE A 452 0.44 10.24 13.77
N GLY A 453 0.70 11.45 13.26
CA GLY A 453 0.44 12.70 13.97
C GLY A 453 1.31 12.95 15.20
N ARG A 454 2.51 12.35 15.27
CA ARG A 454 3.49 12.60 16.35
C ARG A 454 4.64 13.48 15.86
N SER A 455 5.18 14.27 16.79
CA SER A 455 6.42 15.01 16.61
C SER A 455 7.39 14.59 17.70
N ALA A 456 8.58 14.14 17.30
CA ALA A 456 9.68 13.78 18.19
C ALA A 456 11.01 13.92 17.46
N GLU A 457 12.11 13.99 18.20
CA GLU A 457 13.45 13.90 17.63
C GLU A 457 13.62 12.52 16.97
N VAL A 458 14.13 12.51 15.75
CA VAL A 458 14.52 11.30 15.02
C VAL A 458 16.04 11.26 14.97
N ASN A 459 16.63 10.17 15.45
CA ASN A 459 18.08 10.03 15.51
C ASN A 459 18.48 8.56 15.39
N ALA A 460 19.04 8.16 14.25
CA ALA A 460 19.50 6.79 14.02
C ALA A 460 20.88 6.50 14.66
N GLY A 461 21.53 7.53 15.20
CA GLY A 461 22.77 7.43 15.94
C GLY A 461 22.59 6.76 17.30
N HIS A 462 23.72 6.52 17.97
CA HIS A 462 23.72 5.90 19.28
C HIS A 462 23.14 6.85 20.35
N VAL A 463 22.00 6.48 20.93
CA VAL A 463 21.47 7.11 22.15
C VAL A 463 22.24 6.56 23.35
N ALA A 464 22.91 7.44 24.09
CA ALA A 464 23.68 7.05 25.27
C ALA A 464 22.76 6.45 26.35
N LYS A 465 23.13 5.27 26.87
CA LYS A 465 22.37 4.52 27.87
C LYS A 465 23.10 4.51 29.21
N GLN A 466 22.48 5.04 30.25
CA GLN A 466 23.01 4.94 31.61
C GLN A 466 22.63 3.58 32.21
N LEU A 467 23.60 2.71 32.46
CA LEU A 467 23.34 1.42 33.09
C LEU A 467 22.93 1.57 34.56
N VAL A 468 22.17 0.59 35.06
CA VAL A 468 21.87 0.46 36.48
C VAL A 468 23.16 0.10 37.23
N TYR A 469 23.53 0.89 38.24
CA TYR A 469 24.77 0.71 38.98
C TYR A 469 24.57 -0.19 40.20
N ILE A 470 24.72 -1.51 40.00
CA ILE A 470 24.53 -2.55 41.02
C ILE A 470 25.61 -3.63 40.89
N ASN A 471 25.65 -4.56 41.85
CA ASN A 471 26.52 -5.73 41.77
C ASN A 471 26.28 -6.52 40.47
N VAL A 472 27.36 -7.03 39.85
CA VAL A 472 27.33 -7.68 38.53
C VAL A 472 26.49 -8.97 38.54
N GLU A 473 26.60 -9.79 39.59
CA GLU A 473 25.77 -10.99 39.74
C GLU A 473 24.29 -10.64 39.89
N ALA A 474 23.97 -9.59 40.65
CA ALA A 474 22.60 -9.10 40.77
C ALA A 474 22.06 -8.56 39.43
N SER A 475 22.90 -7.87 38.65
CA SER A 475 22.56 -7.39 37.30
C SER A 475 22.28 -8.55 36.36
N ASN A 476 23.13 -9.58 36.32
CA ASN A 476 22.93 -10.76 35.48
C ASN A 476 21.63 -11.50 35.83
N LYS A 477 21.33 -11.65 37.12
CA LYS A 477 20.05 -12.23 37.56
C LYS A 477 18.87 -11.40 37.09
N LEU A 478 18.92 -10.09 37.31
CA LEU A 478 17.78 -9.20 37.05
C LEU A 478 17.49 -9.03 35.56
N PHE A 479 18.52 -8.84 34.74
CA PHE A 479 18.39 -8.48 33.32
C PHE A 479 18.57 -9.65 32.35
N SER A 480 19.13 -10.79 32.79
CA SER A 480 19.38 -11.95 31.92
C SER A 480 18.68 -13.24 32.38
N GLU A 481 18.53 -13.49 33.69
CA GLU A 481 17.90 -14.72 34.17
C GLU A 481 16.39 -14.55 34.34
N LEU A 482 15.95 -13.52 35.09
CA LEU A 482 14.54 -13.29 35.35
C LEU A 482 13.77 -12.88 34.09
N THR A 483 14.39 -12.10 33.21
CA THR A 483 13.80 -11.66 31.93
C THR A 483 13.50 -12.79 30.95
N LYS A 484 14.05 -14.00 31.14
CA LYS A 484 13.72 -15.17 30.32
C LYS A 484 12.32 -15.70 30.58
N TYR A 485 11.81 -15.47 31.79
CA TYR A 485 10.54 -16.06 32.26
C TYR A 485 9.48 -15.00 32.58
N ASP A 486 9.84 -13.72 32.59
CA ASP A 486 8.91 -12.60 32.80
C ASP A 486 8.98 -11.62 31.61
N SER A 487 7.94 -11.66 30.77
CA SER A 487 7.83 -10.80 29.58
C SER A 487 7.74 -9.31 29.93
N PHE A 488 7.22 -8.94 31.10
CA PHE A 488 7.19 -7.55 31.54
C PHE A 488 8.59 -7.05 31.90
N LEU A 489 9.39 -7.84 32.62
CA LEU A 489 10.79 -7.50 32.88
C LEU A 489 11.61 -7.50 31.59
N ASN A 490 11.36 -8.44 30.68
CA ASN A 490 12.01 -8.50 29.37
C ASN A 490 11.72 -7.25 28.53
N SER A 491 10.50 -6.70 28.67
CA SER A 491 10.04 -5.48 27.99
C SER A 491 10.55 -4.20 28.64
N CYS A 492 11.04 -4.24 29.88
CA CYS A 492 11.73 -3.10 30.48
C CYS A 492 13.17 -2.97 29.96
N PRO A 493 13.68 -1.75 29.78
CA PRO A 493 15.07 -1.55 29.36
C PRO A 493 16.06 -2.01 30.44
N TYR A 494 17.21 -2.56 30.06
CA TYR A 494 18.28 -2.93 31.01
C TYR A 494 19.09 -1.72 31.52
N TRP A 495 18.74 -0.52 31.06
CA TRP A 495 19.34 0.76 31.40
C TRP A 495 18.31 1.67 32.08
N ILE A 496 18.78 2.67 32.82
CA ILE A 496 17.94 3.70 33.42
C ILE A 496 17.35 4.55 32.31
N GLY A 497 16.01 4.59 32.24
CA GLY A 497 15.29 5.29 31.19
C GLY A 497 14.04 4.53 30.75
N SER A 498 13.51 4.90 29.59
CA SER A 498 12.28 4.35 29.05
C SER A 498 12.43 3.87 27.61
N ARG A 499 11.53 2.96 27.22
CA ARG A 499 11.23 2.67 25.82
C ARG A 499 9.73 2.47 25.62
N GLU A 500 9.25 2.70 24.41
CA GLU A 500 7.84 2.47 24.07
C GLU A 500 7.68 1.19 23.25
N GLN A 501 6.55 0.50 23.43
CA GLN A 501 6.13 -0.64 22.62
C GLN A 501 4.63 -0.56 22.33
N ILE A 502 4.22 -1.07 21.17
CA ILE A 502 2.82 -1.17 20.78
C ILE A 502 2.38 -2.63 20.94
N GLU A 503 1.36 -2.86 21.77
CA GLU A 503 0.76 -4.17 22.02
C GLU A 503 -0.72 -4.09 21.67
N ASP A 504 -1.18 -4.92 20.73
CA ASP A 504 -2.57 -4.95 20.27
C ASP A 504 -3.11 -3.55 19.86
N GLY A 505 -2.25 -2.73 19.26
CA GLY A 505 -2.57 -1.36 18.85
C GLY A 505 -2.54 -0.32 19.98
N VAL A 506 -2.21 -0.73 21.22
CA VAL A 506 -2.09 0.16 22.39
C VAL A 506 -0.62 0.41 22.70
N ARG A 507 -0.27 1.68 22.86
CA ARG A 507 1.08 2.11 23.22
C ARG A 507 1.31 2.06 24.72
N TYR A 508 2.40 1.41 25.12
CA TYR A 508 2.88 1.35 26.50
C TYR A 508 4.28 1.92 26.60
N ILE A 509 4.56 2.55 27.75
CA ILE A 509 5.89 3.03 28.12
C ILE A 509 6.43 2.09 29.19
N TYR A 510 7.55 1.46 28.89
CA TYR A 510 8.32 0.62 29.79
C TYR A 510 9.50 1.41 30.35
N GLU A 511 9.64 1.45 31.67
CA GLU A 511 10.64 2.26 32.36
C GLU A 511 11.41 1.41 33.36
N THR A 512 12.72 1.65 33.43
CA THR A 512 13.60 1.19 34.49
C THR A 512 14.21 2.39 35.20
N SER A 513 14.11 2.43 36.52
CA SER A 513 14.68 3.49 37.35
C SER A 513 15.46 2.91 38.53
N GLN A 514 16.43 3.68 39.03
CA GLN A 514 17.24 3.33 40.20
C GLN A 514 17.11 4.41 41.27
N SER A 515 16.96 3.98 42.52
CA SER A 515 16.97 4.83 43.71
C SER A 515 17.59 4.07 44.89
N LYS A 516 17.44 4.59 46.12
CA LYS A 516 17.88 3.94 47.36
C LYS A 516 16.69 3.65 48.27
N THR A 517 16.70 2.52 48.95
CA THR A 517 15.79 2.23 50.06
C THR A 517 16.16 3.06 51.29
N SER A 518 15.25 3.14 52.27
CA SER A 518 15.50 3.85 53.54
C SER A 518 16.68 3.29 54.35
N ASP A 519 17.03 2.02 54.14
CA ASP A 519 18.19 1.35 54.73
C ASP A 519 19.40 1.29 53.79
N GLY A 520 19.46 2.16 52.79
CA GLY A 520 20.66 2.43 51.97
C GLY A 520 20.97 1.44 50.85
N HIS A 521 20.13 0.43 50.62
CA HIS A 521 20.31 -0.53 49.52
C HIS A 521 19.83 0.04 48.19
N ASP A 522 20.38 -0.44 47.08
CA ASP A 522 19.87 -0.08 45.75
C ASP A 522 18.46 -0.62 45.52
N LEU A 523 17.62 0.22 44.94
CA LEU A 523 16.25 -0.09 44.57
C LEU A 523 16.09 0.09 43.07
N VAL A 524 15.86 -1.02 42.35
CA VAL A 524 15.56 -1.00 40.92
C VAL A 524 14.06 -1.15 40.75
N VAL A 525 13.44 -0.21 40.03
CA VAL A 525 12.00 -0.19 39.78
C VAL A 525 11.73 -0.32 38.30
N PHE A 526 10.88 -1.30 37.97
CA PHE A 526 10.35 -1.53 36.63
C PHE A 526 8.91 -1.06 36.58
N LYS A 527 8.51 -0.39 35.50
CA LYS A 527 7.15 0.12 35.36
C LYS A 527 6.66 -0.02 33.92
N LYS A 528 5.40 -0.42 33.77
CA LYS A 528 4.63 -0.34 32.52
C LYS A 528 3.52 0.67 32.73
N THR A 529 3.49 1.70 31.89
CA THR A 529 2.47 2.74 31.94
C THR A 529 1.77 2.90 30.60
N ARG A 530 0.51 3.34 30.62
CA ARG A 530 -0.21 3.82 29.44
C ARG A 530 0.24 5.25 29.12
N ALA A 531 -0.05 5.70 27.90
CA ALA A 531 0.22 7.06 27.45
C ALA A 531 -0.45 8.15 28.32
N ASP A 532 -1.53 7.84 29.03
CA ASP A 532 -2.22 8.75 29.96
C ASP A 532 -1.56 8.81 31.36
N GLY A 533 -0.46 8.07 31.58
CA GLY A 533 0.25 7.99 32.84
C GLY A 533 -0.25 6.90 33.79
N THR A 534 -1.30 6.15 33.43
CA THR A 534 -1.82 5.06 34.26
C THR A 534 -0.78 3.94 34.40
N VAL A 535 -0.41 3.59 35.63
CA VAL A 535 0.47 2.44 35.91
C VAL A 535 -0.31 1.14 35.76
N VAL A 536 0.15 0.29 34.84
CA VAL A 536 -0.46 -1.01 34.54
C VAL A 536 0.22 -2.12 35.33
N LYS A 537 1.54 -2.05 35.44
CA LYS A 537 2.35 -3.02 36.17
C LYS A 537 3.58 -2.33 36.74
N GLU A 538 3.96 -2.69 37.96
CA GLU A 538 5.14 -2.17 38.64
C GLU A 538 5.84 -3.31 39.39
N ALA A 539 7.16 -3.39 39.35
CA ALA A 539 7.94 -4.32 40.17
C ALA A 539 9.14 -3.61 40.79
N LYS A 540 9.37 -3.82 42.08
CA LYS A 540 10.46 -3.20 42.83
C LYS A 540 11.41 -4.26 43.38
N TYR A 541 12.67 -4.16 43.01
CA TYR A 541 13.73 -5.06 43.46
C TYR A 541 14.72 -4.32 44.35
N LYS A 542 14.82 -4.78 45.60
CA LYS A 542 15.87 -4.36 46.52
C LYS A 542 17.10 -5.23 46.30
N ILE A 543 18.25 -4.61 46.09
CA ILE A 543 19.50 -5.31 45.80
C ILE A 543 20.26 -5.57 47.11
N MET A 544 20.40 -6.84 47.47
CA MET A 544 21.09 -7.31 48.68
C MET A 544 22.39 -8.01 48.28
N GLY A 545 23.48 -7.26 48.10
CA GLY A 545 24.72 -7.82 47.57
C GLY A 545 24.50 -8.36 46.16
N SER A 546 24.64 -9.68 45.98
CA SER A 546 24.43 -10.39 44.71
C SER A 546 23.00 -10.88 44.46
N GLU A 547 22.05 -10.54 45.34
CA GLU A 547 20.68 -11.03 45.27
C GLU A 547 19.66 -9.90 45.08
N PRO A 548 18.98 -9.81 43.91
CA PRO A 548 17.81 -8.95 43.75
C PRO A 548 16.59 -9.59 44.42
N ARG A 549 16.00 -8.91 45.41
CA ARG A 549 14.79 -9.37 46.10
C ARG A 549 13.58 -8.53 45.70
N LEU A 550 12.56 -9.17 45.14
CA LEU A 550 11.27 -8.53 44.88
C LEU A 550 10.63 -8.12 46.21
N ILE A 551 10.35 -6.82 46.39
CA ILE A 551 9.75 -6.27 47.62
C ILE A 551 8.32 -5.78 47.42
N SER A 552 7.91 -5.51 46.18
CA SER A 552 6.53 -5.20 45.85
C SER A 552 6.29 -5.39 44.35
N ASN A 553 5.10 -5.86 44.00
CA ASN A 553 4.56 -5.85 42.64
C ASN A 553 3.11 -5.35 42.65
N LEU A 554 2.72 -4.63 41.59
CA LEU A 554 1.34 -4.24 41.27
C LEU A 554 0.84 -5.08 40.10
#